data_AF-A0A5C7J8E6-F1
#
_entry.id   AF-A0A5C7J8E6-F1
#
_cell.length_a   1.000
_cell.length_b   1.000
_cell.length_c   1.000
_cell.angle_alpha   90.00
_cell.angle_beta   90.00
_cell.angle_gamma   90.00
#
_symmetry.space_group_name_H-M   'P 1'
#
loop_
_entity.id
_entity.type
_entity.pdbx_description
1 polymer ?
#
loop_
_entity_poly.entity_id
_entity_poly.type
_entity_poly.pdbx_seq_one_letter_code
_entity_poly.pdbx_strand_id
1 'polypeptide(L)'
;MEWAEFMENGNRVVKKDKACFNKSGGIDVVEVSTVFLGLDHSFGDEVYPVLFETMVFGGEIDGEMWRCSTWEEAERIHEEVKEKVSNAYGSKDMAWQ
;
A
#
# COMPACT_ATOMS: atom_id res chain seq x y z
N MET A 1 -1.63 8.85 -25.96
CA MET A 1 -0.74 8.28 -24.92
C MET A 1 -0.80 6.79 -25.09
N GLU A 2 0.32 6.19 -25.45
CA GLU A 2 0.41 4.72 -25.57
C GLU A 2 0.49 4.10 -24.17
N TRP A 3 0.08 2.84 -24.03
CA TRP A 3 0.03 2.16 -22.73
C TRP A 3 1.41 2.12 -22.04
N ALA A 4 2.49 1.89 -22.80
CA ALA A 4 3.85 1.90 -22.26
C ALA A 4 4.26 3.28 -21.72
N GLU A 5 3.96 4.35 -22.46
CA GLU A 5 4.23 5.73 -22.04
C GLU A 5 3.48 6.09 -20.73
N PHE A 6 2.23 5.63 -20.59
CA PHE A 6 1.47 5.77 -19.36
C PHE A 6 2.06 4.96 -18.21
N MET A 7 2.51 3.73 -18.45
CA MET A 7 3.10 2.90 -17.40
C MET A 7 4.42 3.47 -16.87
N GLU A 8 5.18 4.17 -17.71
CA GLU A 8 6.42 4.85 -17.36
C GLU A 8 6.19 6.17 -16.62
N ASN A 9 5.27 7.02 -17.12
CA ASN A 9 5.18 8.43 -16.69
C ASN A 9 3.84 8.82 -16.07
N GLY A 10 2.83 7.96 -16.18
CA GLY A 10 1.49 8.19 -15.66
C GLY A 10 1.41 8.03 -14.14
N ASN A 11 0.45 8.71 -13.52
CA ASN A 11 0.17 8.50 -12.11
C ASN A 11 -0.54 7.16 -11.90
N ARG A 12 0.19 6.19 -11.35
CA ARG A 12 -0.33 4.87 -10.98
C ARG A 12 -0.69 4.75 -9.49
N VAL A 13 -0.56 5.83 -8.72
CA VAL A 13 -0.87 5.83 -7.29
C VAL A 13 -2.38 5.93 -7.12
N VAL A 14 -2.95 4.91 -6.48
CA VAL A 14 -4.35 4.93 -6.01
C VAL A 14 -4.42 5.76 -4.74
N LYS A 15 -3.55 5.45 -3.77
CA LYS A 15 -3.46 6.15 -2.49
C LYS A 15 -2.08 6.00 -1.88
N LYS A 16 -1.62 7.01 -1.16
CA LYS A 16 -0.35 7.00 -0.45
C LYS A 16 -0.51 7.84 0.80
N ASP A 17 -0.20 7.25 1.95
CA ASP A 17 -0.26 7.90 3.26
C ASP A 17 1.06 7.65 3.99
N LYS A 18 1.54 8.65 4.73
CA LYS A 18 2.79 8.56 5.52
C LYS A 18 2.56 8.97 6.97
N ALA A 19 3.21 8.27 7.90
CA ALA A 19 3.13 8.57 9.33
C ALA A 19 4.46 8.33 10.05
N CYS A 20 4.64 9.03 11.18
CA CYS A 20 5.77 8.86 12.07
C CYS A 20 5.31 8.19 13.38
N PHE A 21 6.06 7.21 13.84
CA PHE A 21 5.75 6.43 15.03
C PHE A 21 6.87 6.53 16.04
N ASN A 22 6.54 6.94 17.27
CA ASN A 22 7.51 6.94 18.36
C ASN A 22 7.73 5.51 18.85
N LYS A 23 8.99 5.11 19.02
CA LYS A 23 9.37 3.85 19.66
C LYS A 23 10.51 4.06 20.66
N SER A 24 10.74 3.07 21.52
CA SER A 24 11.88 3.10 22.42
C SER A 24 13.18 3.12 21.61
N GLY A 25 13.86 4.27 21.57
CA GLY A 25 15.10 4.47 20.83
C GLY A 25 15.00 5.27 19.53
N GLY A 26 13.82 5.79 19.16
CA GLY A 26 13.73 6.70 18.01
C GLY A 26 12.33 6.91 17.44
N ILE A 27 12.29 7.39 16.20
CA ILE A 27 11.08 7.58 15.41
C ILE A 27 11.20 6.70 14.18
N ASP A 28 10.21 5.85 13.94
CA ASP A 28 10.03 5.19 12.65
C ASP A 28 9.20 6.05 11.72
N VAL A 29 9.53 6.00 10.44
CA VAL A 29 8.77 6.65 9.37
C VAL A 29 8.21 5.53 8.51
N VAL A 30 6.88 5.47 8.42
CA VAL A 30 6.17 4.42 7.68
C VAL A 30 5.37 5.05 6.55
N GLU A 31 5.42 4.45 5.38
CA GLU A 31 4.61 4.79 4.22
C GLU A 31 3.75 3.59 3.83
N VAL A 32 2.46 3.81 3.62
CA VAL A 32 1.55 2.85 2.98
C VAL A 32 1.27 3.37 1.58
N SER A 33 1.55 2.56 0.56
CA SER A 33 1.37 2.94 -0.84
C SER A 33 0.55 1.90 -1.58
N THR A 34 -0.55 2.34 -2.19
CA THR A 34 -1.39 1.53 -3.07
C THR A 34 -1.25 2.00 -4.51
N VAL A 35 -0.94 1.07 -5.40
CA VAL A 35 -0.70 1.35 -6.82
C VAL A 35 -1.50 0.43 -7.73
N PHE A 36 -1.79 0.93 -8.93
CA PHE A 36 -2.21 0.13 -10.07
C PHE A 36 -0.98 -0.47 -10.78
N LEU A 37 -0.98 -1.78 -10.96
CA LEU A 37 0.12 -2.57 -11.52
C LEU A 37 0.16 -2.52 -13.05
N GLY A 38 -0.96 -2.19 -13.71
CA GLY A 38 -1.05 -2.05 -15.17
C GLY A 38 -1.14 -3.36 -15.94
N LEU A 39 -0.63 -4.45 -15.37
CA LEU A 39 -0.70 -5.80 -15.93
C LEU A 39 -1.10 -6.78 -14.85
N ASP A 40 -1.75 -7.86 -15.27
CA ASP A 40 -2.16 -8.95 -14.39
C ASP A 40 -0.93 -9.63 -13.77
N HIS A 41 -0.77 -9.46 -12.46
CA HIS A 41 0.31 -10.07 -11.65
C HIS A 41 -0.10 -11.40 -11.01
N SER A 42 -1.21 -12.01 -11.46
CA SER A 42 -1.62 -13.34 -11.03
C SER A 42 -0.61 -14.42 -11.45
N PHE A 43 -0.49 -15.47 -10.65
CA PHE A 43 0.26 -16.68 -10.95
C PHE A 43 -0.69 -17.81 -11.39
N GLY A 44 -1.32 -17.66 -12.57
CA GLY A 44 -1.95 -18.74 -13.35
C GLY A 44 -3.23 -19.37 -12.78
N ASP A 45 -3.34 -19.55 -11.47
CA ASP A 45 -4.46 -20.24 -10.81
C ASP A 45 -5.48 -19.27 -10.19
N GLU A 46 -5.22 -17.96 -10.21
CA GLU A 46 -6.17 -16.96 -9.73
C GLU A 46 -7.35 -16.75 -10.68
N VAL A 47 -8.54 -16.69 -10.11
CA VAL A 47 -9.80 -16.54 -10.85
C VAL A 47 -9.99 -15.11 -11.39
N TYR A 48 -9.31 -14.14 -10.79
CA TYR A 48 -9.39 -12.72 -11.13
C TYR A 48 -7.99 -12.11 -11.27
N PRO A 49 -7.82 -11.12 -12.17
CA PRO A 49 -6.52 -10.53 -12.41
C PRO A 49 -6.04 -9.73 -11.20
N VAL A 50 -4.76 -9.85 -10.87
CA VAL A 50 -4.14 -9.07 -9.81
C VAL A 50 -3.66 -7.74 -10.40
N LEU A 51 -4.42 -6.68 -10.11
CA LEU A 51 -4.24 -5.37 -10.74
C LEU A 51 -3.75 -4.28 -9.80
N PHE A 52 -3.86 -4.50 -8.49
CA PHE A 52 -3.49 -3.52 -7.48
C PHE A 52 -2.62 -4.15 -6.40
N GLU A 53 -1.73 -3.33 -5.83
CA GLU A 53 -0.87 -3.71 -4.72
C GLU A 53 -0.82 -2.59 -3.69
N THR A 54 -1.02 -2.94 -2.42
CA THR A 54 -0.78 -2.09 -1.25
C THR A 54 0.44 -2.63 -0.53
N MET A 55 1.44 -1.79 -0.30
CA MET A 55 2.70 -2.18 0.35
C MET A 55 3.06 -1.22 1.48
N VAL A 56 3.66 -1.76 2.55
CA VAL A 56 4.22 -0.98 3.66
C VAL A 56 5.72 -0.82 3.48
N PHE A 57 6.21 0.41 3.63
CA PHE A 57 7.63 0.76 3.65
C PHE A 57 8.00 1.34 5.01
N GLY A 58 9.04 0.78 5.63
CA GLY A 58 9.52 1.15 6.96
C GLY A 58 8.68 0.58 8.10
N GLY A 59 9.23 0.67 9.32
CA GLY A 59 8.57 0.28 10.55
C GLY A 59 8.48 -1.22 10.80
N GLU A 60 7.54 -1.63 11.66
CA GLU A 60 7.48 -3.00 12.20
C GLU A 60 7.02 -4.07 11.20
N ILE A 61 6.22 -3.70 10.21
CA ILE A 61 5.70 -4.61 9.17
C ILE A 61 6.20 -4.22 7.77
N ASP A 62 7.42 -3.69 7.70
CA ASP A 62 8.10 -3.34 6.45
C ASP A 62 8.11 -4.52 5.46
N GLY A 63 7.76 -4.23 4.20
CA GLY A 63 7.73 -5.21 3.13
C GLY A 63 6.46 -6.07 3.07
N GLU A 64 5.56 -5.97 4.05
CA GLU A 64 4.25 -6.62 3.93
C GLU A 64 3.44 -5.99 2.77
N MET A 65 2.78 -6.85 1.99
CA MET A 65 2.00 -6.45 0.82
C MET A 65 0.69 -7.21 0.69
N TRP A 66 -0.29 -6.55 0.10
CA TRP A 66 -1.62 -7.08 -0.22
C TRP A 66 -1.97 -6.76 -1.65
N ARG A 67 -2.62 -7.70 -2.32
CA ARG A 67 -2.97 -7.61 -3.73
C ARG A 67 -4.45 -7.86 -3.93
N CYS A 68 -5.05 -7.15 -4.87
CA CYS A 68 -6.48 -7.27 -5.17
C CYS A 68 -6.79 -6.96 -6.64
N SER A 69 -8.05 -7.18 -7.02
CA SER A 69 -8.49 -7.15 -8.41
C SER A 69 -9.23 -5.86 -8.77
N THR A 70 -9.83 -5.19 -7.78
CA THR A 70 -10.68 -4.01 -8.01
C THR A 70 -10.15 -2.77 -7.29
N TRP A 71 -10.50 -1.60 -7.83
CA TRP A 71 -10.11 -0.32 -7.25
C TRP A 71 -10.72 -0.10 -5.86
N GLU A 72 -11.99 -0.45 -5.68
CA GLU A 72 -12.71 -0.34 -4.40
C GLU A 72 -12.05 -1.22 -3.31
N GLU A 73 -11.63 -2.44 -3.67
CA GLU A 73 -10.85 -3.28 -2.75
C GLU A 73 -9.49 -2.67 -2.42
N ALA A 74 -8.81 -2.05 -3.39
CA ALA A 74 -7.51 -1.44 -3.19
C ALA A 74 -7.59 -0.30 -2.17
N GLU A 75 -8.62 0.55 -2.26
CA GLU A 75 -8.87 1.64 -1.31
C GLU A 75 -9.23 1.10 0.09
N ARG A 76 -10.08 0.07 0.18
CA ARG A 76 -10.41 -0.58 1.47
C ARG A 76 -9.18 -1.20 2.12
N ILE A 77 -8.40 -1.95 1.36
CA ILE A 77 -7.16 -2.58 1.83
C ILE A 77 -6.18 -1.51 2.32
N HIS A 78 -6.09 -0.36 1.66
CA HIS A 78 -5.23 0.74 2.11
C HIS A 78 -5.57 1.18 3.54
N GLU A 79 -6.87 1.39 3.84
CA GLU A 79 -7.31 1.76 5.19
C GLU A 79 -7.06 0.65 6.21
N GLU A 80 -7.32 -0.61 5.86
CA GLU A 80 -7.07 -1.77 6.72
C GLU A 80 -5.58 -1.94 7.03
N VAL A 81 -4.71 -1.67 6.05
CA VAL A 81 -3.25 -1.73 6.23
C VAL A 81 -2.78 -0.60 7.14
N LYS A 82 -3.31 0.62 7.01
CA LYS A 82 -3.01 1.71 7.96
C LYS A 82 -3.41 1.33 9.38
N GLU A 83 -4.60 0.76 9.58
CA GLU A 83 -5.02 0.27 10.88
C GLU A 83 -4.10 -0.84 11.41
N LYS A 84 -3.67 -1.76 10.53
CA LYS A 84 -2.72 -2.82 10.89
C LYS A 84 -1.36 -2.25 11.33
N VAL A 85 -0.83 -1.26 10.62
CA VAL A 85 0.39 -0.54 11.01
C VAL A 85 0.17 0.14 12.37
N SER A 86 -0.93 0.88 12.55
CA SER A 86 -1.23 1.54 13.82
C SER A 86 -1.29 0.57 15.01
N ASN A 87 -1.90 -0.60 14.79
CA ASN A 87 -2.02 -1.65 15.79
C ASN A 87 -0.67 -2.28 16.15
N ALA A 88 0.26 -2.42 15.19
CA ALA A 88 1.61 -2.93 15.46
C ALA A 88 2.34 -2.05 16.49
N TYR A 89 2.23 -0.72 16.37
CA TYR A 89 2.82 0.23 17.31
C TYR A 89 2.03 0.43 18.62
N GLY A 90 0.88 -0.21 18.78
CA GLY A 90 0.01 -0.05 19.97
C GLY A 90 -0.48 1.39 20.20
N SER A 91 -0.41 2.25 19.18
CA SER A 91 -0.75 3.67 19.28
C SER A 91 -1.98 3.99 18.45
N LYS A 92 -2.90 4.79 19.01
CA LYS A 92 -3.99 5.45 18.27
C LYS A 92 -3.69 6.92 17.98
N ASP A 93 -2.61 7.45 18.53
CA ASP A 93 -2.22 8.85 18.40
C ASP A 93 -1.17 8.98 17.29
N MET A 94 -1.64 9.04 16.05
CA MET A 94 -0.83 9.37 14.88
C MET A 94 -1.68 10.07 13.84
N ALA A 95 -1.05 10.95 13.05
CA ALA A 95 -1.69 11.57 11.91
C ALA A 95 -1.05 11.02 10.64
N TRP A 96 -1.78 10.17 9.93
CA TRP A 96 -1.51 9.88 8.52
C TRP A 96 -1.65 11.17 7.71
N GLN A 97 -0.71 11.43 6.80
CA GLN A 97 -0.67 12.59 5.90
C GLN A 97 -0.58 12.15 4.45
#